data_AF-A0A927YUF5-F1
#
_entry.id   AF-A0A927YUF5-F1
#
_cell.length_a   1.000
_cell.length_b   1.000
_cell.length_c   1.000
_cell.angle_alpha   90.00
_cell.angle_beta   90.00
_cell.angle_gamma   90.00
#
_symmetry.space_group_name_H-M   'P 1'
#
loop_
_entity.id
_entity.type
_entity.pdbx_description
1 polymer ?
#
loop_
_entity_poly.entity_id
_entity_poly.type
_entity_poly.pdbx_seq_one_letter_code
_entity_poly.pdbx_strand_id
1 'polypeptide(L)'
;MYSNYDFSYEYYYSKDMLDNSATREDDFSFEDDGTNNGTLDGYREEEIRKQIFEAEEELDQWNTVSRNIREMESSIAYENARELERIDRMREIGCKGDIVLQQLWEMKAEILNSINRDSADFGELFEEEDRYKQSDYESKINGLYGELRGY
;
A
#
# COMPACT_ATOMS: atom_id res chain seq x y z
N MET A 1 -4.41 -29.71 -8.59
CA MET A 1 -3.27 -29.16 -9.34
C MET A 1 -3.26 -27.67 -9.08
N TYR A 2 -2.43 -27.21 -8.13
CA TYR A 2 -2.29 -25.80 -7.82
C TYR A 2 -1.16 -25.23 -8.70
N SER A 3 -1.49 -24.19 -9.46
CA SER A 3 -0.54 -23.46 -10.30
C SER A 3 0.40 -22.68 -9.40
N ASN A 4 1.68 -23.03 -9.41
CA ASN A 4 2.76 -22.21 -8.88
C ASN A 4 2.87 -20.96 -9.76
N TYR A 5 2.54 -19.79 -9.22
CA TYR A 5 2.98 -18.53 -9.80
C TYR A 5 4.35 -18.19 -9.20
N ASP A 6 5.38 -18.61 -9.94
CA ASP A 6 6.75 -18.18 -9.76
C ASP A 6 6.89 -16.84 -10.50
N PHE A 7 6.87 -15.73 -9.77
CA PHE A 7 7.19 -14.41 -10.32
C PHE A 7 8.55 -13.97 -9.78
N SER A 8 9.60 -14.38 -10.49
CA SER A 8 10.91 -13.74 -10.41
C SER A 8 10.81 -12.36 -11.08
N TYR A 9 10.67 -11.29 -10.29
CA TYR A 9 10.91 -9.95 -10.80
C TYR A 9 12.38 -9.59 -10.59
N GLU A 10 13.11 -9.60 -11.71
CA GLU A 10 14.48 -9.12 -11.82
C GLU A 10 14.54 -7.64 -11.44
N TYR A 11 15.31 -7.35 -10.40
CA TYR A 11 15.74 -6.01 -10.02
C TYR A 11 16.67 -5.44 -11.11
N TYR A 12 16.15 -4.55 -11.96
CA TYR A 12 17.00 -3.68 -12.78
C TYR A 12 17.18 -2.33 -12.06
N TYR A 13 18.16 -2.27 -11.17
CA TYR A 13 18.79 -1.01 -10.79
C TYR A 13 19.62 -0.51 -11.98
N SER A 14 19.14 0.49 -12.71
CA SER A 14 20.01 1.28 -13.60
C SER A 14 20.75 2.31 -12.77
N LYS A 15 22.00 1.98 -12.45
CA LYS A 15 22.93 2.71 -11.58
C LYS A 15 23.70 3.83 -12.31
N ASP A 16 23.09 4.45 -13.33
CA ASP A 16 23.78 5.37 -14.26
C ASP A 16 23.11 6.74 -14.47
N MET A 17 22.21 7.20 -13.59
CA MET A 17 21.56 8.53 -13.72
C MET A 17 22.07 9.57 -12.70
N LEU A 18 23.25 9.35 -12.12
CA LEU A 18 23.91 10.31 -11.21
C LEU A 18 25.35 10.55 -11.68
N ASP A 19 25.54 10.93 -12.94
CA ASP A 19 26.73 11.69 -13.32
C ASP A 19 26.50 12.44 -14.64
N ASN A 20 26.21 13.74 -14.54
CA ASN A 20 26.64 14.68 -15.58
C ASN A 20 26.80 16.07 -14.97
N SER A 21 27.93 16.22 -14.28
CA SER A 21 28.60 17.50 -14.19
C SER A 21 29.08 17.90 -15.60
N ALA A 22 28.30 18.73 -16.28
CA ALA A 22 28.75 19.36 -17.52
C ALA A 22 28.30 20.82 -17.53
N THR A 23 29.21 21.66 -17.06
CA THR A 23 29.27 23.10 -17.30
C THR A 23 28.95 23.41 -18.76
N ARG A 24 27.89 24.18 -19.00
CA ARG A 24 27.65 24.85 -20.28
C ARG A 24 27.19 26.27 -19.98
N GLU A 25 28.17 27.17 -19.87
CA GLU A 25 27.95 28.58 -20.14
C GLU A 25 27.58 28.68 -21.62
N ASP A 26 26.32 28.97 -21.92
CA ASP A 26 25.91 29.48 -23.23
C ASP A 26 24.93 30.62 -22.99
N ASP A 27 25.28 31.77 -23.57
CA ASP A 27 24.64 33.07 -23.46
C ASP A 27 23.14 33.03 -23.79
N PHE A 28 22.29 33.33 -22.80
CA PHE A 28 20.88 33.65 -23.04
C PHE A 28 20.76 35.11 -23.51
N SER A 29 20.75 35.33 -24.82
CA SER A 29 20.24 36.58 -25.40
C SER A 29 18.71 36.52 -25.43
N PHE A 30 18.08 37.26 -24.52
CA PHE A 30 16.63 37.44 -24.42
C PHE A 30 16.16 38.39 -25.53
N GLU A 31 15.61 37.87 -26.62
CA GLU A 31 14.75 38.66 -27.52
C GLU A 31 13.32 38.59 -26.98
N ASP A 32 12.90 39.68 -26.34
CA ASP A 32 11.52 39.93 -25.90
C ASP A 32 10.65 40.24 -27.11
N ASP A 33 9.99 39.22 -27.67
CA ASP A 33 9.04 39.35 -28.76
C ASP A 33 7.58 39.36 -28.29
N GLY A 34 7.30 39.90 -27.09
CA GLY A 34 6.00 40.50 -26.76
C GLY A 34 4.74 39.65 -26.99
N THR A 35 4.85 38.32 -27.08
CA THR A 35 3.72 37.39 -27.23
C THR A 35 3.53 36.64 -25.93
N ASN A 36 2.84 37.30 -25.00
CA ASN A 36 2.52 36.78 -23.69
C ASN A 36 1.42 35.69 -23.81
N ASN A 37 1.81 34.50 -24.28
CA ASN A 37 1.00 33.28 -24.26
C ASN A 37 1.48 32.38 -23.11
N GLY A 38 1.00 32.67 -21.90
CA GLY A 38 0.73 31.67 -20.86
C GLY A 38 1.82 30.68 -20.46
N THR A 39 3.11 30.97 -20.62
CA THR A 39 4.17 30.07 -20.13
C THR A 39 4.21 30.10 -18.60
N LEU A 40 4.16 28.93 -17.96
CA LEU A 40 4.55 28.79 -16.55
C LEU A 40 5.95 29.41 -16.39
N ASP A 41 6.12 30.37 -15.48
CA ASP A 41 7.46 30.77 -15.05
C ASP A 41 8.13 29.51 -14.48
N GLY A 42 9.38 29.21 -14.86
CA GLY A 42 10.03 27.93 -14.60
C GLY A 42 10.05 27.53 -13.12
N TYR A 43 9.94 28.51 -12.21
CA TYR A 43 9.76 28.30 -10.78
C TYR A 43 8.47 27.55 -10.42
N ARG A 44 7.35 27.84 -11.10
CA ARG A 44 6.06 27.21 -10.84
C ARG A 44 5.95 25.81 -11.45
N GLU A 45 6.61 25.58 -12.59
CA GLU A 45 6.71 24.23 -13.16
C GLU A 45 7.52 23.30 -12.22
N GLU A 46 8.66 23.79 -11.71
CA GLU A 46 9.48 23.05 -10.74
C GLU A 46 8.72 22.76 -9.43
N GLU A 47 7.89 23.71 -8.97
CA GLU A 47 7.04 23.53 -7.80
C GLU A 47 5.99 22.42 -8.01
N ILE A 48 5.31 22.40 -9.17
CA ILE A 48 4.33 21.35 -9.49
C ILE A 48 5.02 19.99 -9.59
N ARG A 49 6.20 19.90 -10.22
CA ARG A 49 6.98 18.66 -10.30
C ARG A 49 7.34 18.12 -8.92
N LYS A 50 7.75 19.00 -8.00
CA LYS A 50 8.04 18.63 -6.61
C LYS A 50 6.79 18.10 -5.90
N GLN A 51 5.64 18.75 -6.07
CA GLN A 51 4.38 18.29 -5.47
C GLN A 51 3.90 16.94 -6.01
N ILE A 52 4.13 16.66 -7.30
CA ILE A 52 3.87 15.34 -7.90
C ILE A 52 4.75 14.29 -7.24
N PHE A 53 6.06 14.53 -7.17
CA PHE A 53 7.00 13.60 -6.56
C PHE A 53 6.64 13.28 -5.10
N GLU A 54 6.31 14.30 -4.29
CA GLU A 54 5.89 14.13 -2.90
C GLU A 54 4.58 13.31 -2.81
N ALA A 55 3.61 13.56 -3.68
CA ALA A 55 2.35 12.81 -3.71
C ALA A 55 2.53 11.34 -4.14
N GLU A 56 3.43 11.07 -5.08
CA GLU A 56 3.79 9.70 -5.51
C GLU A 56 4.51 8.95 -4.39
N GLU A 57 5.42 9.61 -3.66
CA GLU A 57 6.11 9.02 -2.51
C GLU A 57 5.13 8.68 -1.38
N GLU A 58 4.20 9.58 -1.04
CA GLU A 58 3.17 9.31 -0.05
C GLU A 58 2.26 8.13 -0.45
N LEU A 59 1.89 8.03 -1.72
CA LEU A 59 1.11 6.90 -2.24
C LEU A 59 1.87 5.57 -2.15
N ASP A 60 3.18 5.56 -2.44
CA ASP A 60 4.01 4.36 -2.32
C ASP A 60 4.16 3.91 -0.86
N GLN A 61 4.33 4.87 0.06
CA GLN A 61 4.33 4.61 1.50
C GLN A 61 2.99 4.02 1.96
N TRP A 62 1.88 4.59 1.50
CA TRP A 62 0.54 4.06 1.78
C TRP A 62 0.40 2.63 1.26
N ASN A 63 0.77 2.36 0.00
CA ASN A 63 0.71 1.02 -0.58
C ASN A 63 1.54 -0.01 0.21
N THR A 64 2.70 0.41 0.73
CA THR A 64 3.53 -0.42 1.61
C THR A 64 2.82 -0.75 2.92
N VAL A 65 2.22 0.24 3.57
CA VAL A 65 1.43 0.04 4.80
C VAL A 65 0.24 -0.88 4.51
N SER A 66 -0.49 -0.65 3.42
CA SER A 66 -1.66 -1.45 3.05
C SER A 66 -1.32 -2.91 2.81
N ARG A 67 -0.18 -3.19 2.15
CA ARG A 67 0.31 -4.56 1.99
C ARG A 67 0.61 -5.20 3.34
N ASN A 68 1.34 -4.51 4.22
CA ASN A 68 1.72 -5.06 5.52
C ASN A 68 0.49 -5.39 6.37
N ILE A 69 -0.55 -4.54 6.34
CA ILE A 69 -1.81 -4.79 7.06
C ILE A 69 -2.50 -6.05 6.53
N ARG A 70 -2.63 -6.21 5.20
CA ARG A 70 -3.22 -7.42 4.60
C ARG A 70 -2.45 -8.70 4.94
N GLU A 71 -1.11 -8.63 4.96
CA GLU A 71 -0.27 -9.77 5.37
C GLU A 71 -0.49 -10.14 6.85
N MET A 72 -0.65 -9.14 7.71
CA MET A 72 -0.98 -9.35 9.12
C MET A 72 -2.36 -9.99 9.31
N GLU A 73 -3.41 -9.47 8.64
CA GLU A 73 -4.76 -10.04 8.68
C GLU A 73 -4.77 -11.50 8.21
N SER A 74 -4.09 -11.78 7.10
CA SER A 74 -3.96 -13.14 6.58
C SER A 74 -3.26 -14.06 7.56
N SER A 75 -2.23 -13.57 8.27
CA SER A 75 -1.49 -14.34 9.27
C SER A 75 -2.35 -14.66 10.49
N ILE A 76 -3.09 -13.67 11.00
CA ILE A 76 -4.02 -13.84 12.13
C ILE A 76 -5.11 -14.85 11.76
N ALA A 77 -5.74 -14.70 10.60
CA ALA A 77 -6.78 -15.62 10.14
C ALA A 77 -6.26 -17.06 10.02
N TYR A 78 -5.04 -17.23 9.47
CA TYR A 78 -4.41 -18.54 9.36
C TYR A 78 -4.11 -19.18 10.72
N GLU A 79 -3.52 -18.44 11.65
CA GLU A 79 -3.23 -18.94 12.99
C GLU A 79 -4.50 -19.30 13.76
N ASN A 80 -5.53 -18.47 13.68
CA ASN A 80 -6.82 -18.73 14.32
C ASN A 80 -7.50 -19.97 13.75
N ALA A 81 -7.52 -20.13 12.43
CA ALA A 81 -8.07 -21.32 11.78
C ALA A 81 -7.35 -22.61 12.21
N ARG A 82 -6.01 -22.56 12.29
CA ARG A 82 -5.19 -23.69 12.74
C ARG A 82 -5.46 -24.06 14.21
N GLU A 83 -5.63 -23.06 15.09
CA GLU A 83 -5.91 -23.31 16.50
C GLU A 83 -7.35 -23.81 16.73
N LEU A 84 -8.32 -23.35 15.94
CA LEU A 84 -9.68 -23.89 15.94
C LEU A 84 -9.69 -25.37 15.51
N GLU A 85 -8.99 -25.71 14.42
CA GLU A 85 -8.86 -27.10 13.96
C GLU A 85 -8.20 -28.00 15.03
N ARG A 86 -7.22 -27.45 15.76
CA ARG A 86 -6.59 -28.14 16.89
C ARG A 86 -7.58 -28.37 18.03
N ILE A 87 -8.43 -27.40 18.36
CA ILE A 87 -9.48 -27.56 19.37
C ILE A 87 -10.47 -28.65 18.95
N ASP A 88 -10.89 -28.65 17.69
CA ASP A 88 -11.83 -29.65 17.16
C ASP A 88 -11.24 -31.07 17.22
N ARG A 89 -9.98 -31.27 16.83
CA ARG A 89 -9.29 -32.56 16.99
C ARG A 89 -9.22 -33.02 18.45
N MET A 90 -8.98 -32.11 19.39
CA MET A 90 -8.95 -32.45 20.82
C MET A 90 -10.34 -32.86 21.34
N ARG A 91 -11.43 -32.29 20.79
CA ARG A 91 -12.80 -32.73 21.09
C ARG A 91 -13.06 -34.14 20.57
N GLU A 92 -12.60 -34.46 19.36
CA GLU A 92 -12.79 -35.78 18.73
C GLU A 92 -12.05 -36.91 19.44
N ILE A 93 -10.81 -36.67 19.88
CA ILE A 93 -9.99 -37.65 20.63
C ILE A 93 -10.63 -37.99 21.98
N GLY A 94 -11.54 -37.14 22.47
CA GLY A 94 -12.37 -37.42 23.62
C GLY A 94 -11.59 -37.28 24.92
N CYS A 95 -11.41 -36.04 25.36
CA CYS A 95 -11.15 -35.76 26.79
C CYS A 95 -12.43 -35.91 27.62
N LYS A 96 -13.15 -37.00 27.40
CA LYS A 96 -14.35 -37.40 28.13
C LYS A 96 -13.94 -37.75 29.56
N GLY A 97 -13.83 -36.75 30.42
CA GLY A 97 -13.51 -36.93 31.83
C GLY A 97 -13.01 -35.68 32.53
N ASP A 98 -12.44 -34.72 31.79
CA ASP A 98 -11.87 -33.51 32.39
C ASP A 98 -12.68 -32.27 31.97
N ILE A 99 -13.74 -32.01 32.74
CA ILE A 99 -14.70 -30.92 32.51
C ILE A 99 -13.97 -29.57 32.42
N VAL A 100 -12.88 -29.40 33.17
CA VAL A 100 -12.09 -28.16 33.18
C VAL A 100 -11.37 -27.96 31.84
N LEU A 101 -10.75 -29.00 31.29
CA LEU A 101 -10.09 -28.92 29.98
C LEU A 101 -11.10 -28.63 28.85
N GLN A 102 -12.28 -29.25 28.92
CA GLN A 102 -13.34 -28.99 27.94
C GLN A 102 -13.80 -27.52 27.99
N GLN A 103 -14.07 -26.98 29.18
CA GLN A 103 -14.48 -25.58 29.36
C GLN A 103 -13.40 -24.60 28.89
N LEU A 104 -12.13 -24.87 29.16
CA LEU A 104 -11.02 -24.04 28.69
C LEU A 104 -10.92 -24.00 27.17
N TRP A 105 -11.21 -25.11 26.47
CA TRP A 105 -11.22 -25.14 25.01
C TRP A 105 -12.43 -24.48 24.38
N GLU A 106 -13.61 -24.64 24.98
CA GLU A 106 -14.81 -23.91 24.57
C GLU A 106 -14.58 -22.39 24.68
N MET A 107 -14.06 -21.93 25.81
CA MET A 107 -13.72 -20.53 26.03
C MET A 107 -12.65 -20.04 25.04
N LYS A 108 -11.62 -20.85 24.75
CA LYS A 108 -10.60 -20.50 23.75
C LYS A 108 -11.19 -20.38 22.34
N ALA A 109 -12.06 -21.30 21.94
CA ALA A 109 -12.71 -21.26 20.63
C ALA A 109 -13.60 -20.03 20.48
N GLU A 110 -14.34 -19.65 21.53
CA GLU A 110 -15.14 -18.42 21.57
C GLU A 110 -14.28 -17.17 21.38
N ILE A 111 -13.15 -17.08 22.08
CA ILE A 111 -12.20 -15.97 21.92
C ILE A 111 -11.67 -15.90 20.49
N LEU A 112 -11.23 -17.02 19.91
CA LEU A 112 -10.73 -17.06 18.53
C LEU A 112 -11.80 -16.66 17.51
N ASN A 113 -13.05 -17.10 17.71
CA ASN A 113 -14.17 -16.70 16.86
C ASN A 113 -14.51 -15.21 16.99
N SER A 114 -14.37 -14.62 18.18
CA SER A 114 -14.50 -13.17 18.37
C SER A 114 -13.41 -12.42 17.60
N ILE A 115 -12.15 -12.83 17.75
CA ILE A 115 -11.01 -12.21 17.06
C ILE A 115 -11.20 -12.28 15.54
N ASN A 116 -11.67 -13.41 15.00
CA ASN A 116 -11.94 -13.53 13.56
C ASN A 116 -13.06 -12.60 13.08
N ARG A 117 -14.07 -12.34 13.91
CA ARG A 117 -15.14 -11.39 13.58
C ARG A 117 -14.61 -9.96 13.62
N ASP A 118 -13.92 -9.59 14.69
CA ASP A 118 -13.34 -8.26 14.86
C ASP A 118 -12.32 -7.96 13.74
N SER A 119 -11.55 -8.98 13.31
CA SER A 119 -10.63 -8.87 12.18
C SER A 119 -11.35 -8.69 10.84
N ALA A 120 -12.52 -9.29 10.66
CA ALA A 120 -13.31 -9.11 9.44
C ALA A 120 -13.90 -7.69 9.37
N ASP A 121 -14.43 -7.18 10.49
CA ASP A 121 -14.96 -5.83 10.59
C ASP A 121 -13.85 -4.78 10.37
N PHE A 122 -12.65 -5.02 10.92
CA PHE A 122 -11.48 -4.19 10.67
C PHE A 122 -11.07 -4.21 9.19
N GLY A 123 -11.05 -5.39 8.56
CA GLY A 123 -10.70 -5.53 7.14
C GLY A 123 -11.63 -4.75 6.22
N GLU A 124 -12.94 -4.75 6.48
CA GLU A 124 -13.90 -3.96 5.69
C GLU A 124 -13.65 -2.45 5.80
N LEU A 125 -13.43 -1.95 7.03
CA LEU A 125 -13.09 -0.54 7.27
C LEU A 125 -11.77 -0.14 6.62
N PHE A 126 -10.77 -1.01 6.72
CA PHE A 126 -9.46 -0.80 6.14
C PHE A 126 -9.52 -0.76 4.61
N GLU A 127 -10.24 -1.69 3.98
CA GLU A 127 -10.42 -1.69 2.52
C GLU A 127 -11.13 -0.43 2.01
N GLU A 128 -12.08 0.11 2.78
CA GLU A 128 -12.73 1.37 2.45
C GLU A 128 -11.75 2.55 2.51
N GLU A 129 -10.97 2.64 3.58
CA GLU A 129 -9.94 3.67 3.72
C GLU A 129 -8.87 3.57 2.63
N ASP A 130 -8.42 2.36 2.29
CA ASP A 130 -7.42 2.10 1.26
C ASP A 130 -7.90 2.56 -0.13
N ARG A 131 -9.14 2.24 -0.50
CA ARG A 131 -9.74 2.74 -1.75
C ARG A 131 -9.86 4.26 -1.76
N TYR A 132 -10.28 4.85 -0.65
CA TYR A 132 -10.41 6.30 -0.53
C TYR A 132 -9.05 6.99 -0.72
N LYS A 133 -8.01 6.52 -0.01
CA LYS A 133 -6.65 7.06 -0.10
C LYS A 133 -6.06 6.91 -1.49
N GLN A 134 -6.19 5.75 -2.11
CA GLN A 134 -5.73 5.54 -3.49
C GLN A 134 -6.40 6.52 -4.45
N SER A 135 -7.74 6.65 -4.38
CA SER A 135 -8.48 7.57 -5.25
C SER A 135 -8.11 9.04 -5.02
N ASP A 136 -7.84 9.44 -3.78
CA ASP A 136 -7.45 10.81 -3.43
C ASP A 136 -6.07 11.16 -4.02
N TYR A 137 -5.09 10.27 -3.81
CA TYR A 137 -3.74 10.44 -4.38
C TYR A 137 -3.75 10.43 -5.91
N GLU A 138 -4.45 9.50 -6.54
CA GLU A 138 -4.60 9.45 -7.99
C GLU A 138 -5.24 10.73 -8.53
N SER A 139 -6.27 11.26 -7.86
CA SER A 139 -6.92 12.50 -8.26
C SER A 139 -5.98 13.70 -8.13
N LYS A 140 -5.22 13.79 -7.03
CA LYS A 140 -4.23 14.85 -6.80
C LYS A 140 -3.14 14.82 -7.85
N ILE A 141 -2.55 13.65 -8.10
CA ILE A 141 -1.47 13.47 -9.09
C ILE A 141 -1.96 13.80 -10.50
N ASN A 142 -3.13 13.29 -10.89
CA ASN A 142 -3.72 13.59 -12.21
C ASN A 142 -4.05 15.07 -12.38
N GLY A 143 -4.51 15.74 -11.33
CA GLY A 143 -4.74 17.19 -11.32
C GLY A 143 -3.44 17.96 -11.58
N LEU A 144 -2.37 17.64 -10.86
CA LEU A 144 -1.06 18.27 -11.02
C LEU A 144 -0.46 18.01 -12.42
N TYR A 145 -0.58 16.81 -12.96
CA TYR A 145 -0.18 16.53 -14.34
C TYR A 145 -1.03 17.29 -15.37
N GLY A 146 -2.32 17.46 -15.10
CA GLY A 146 -3.22 18.26 -15.91
C GLY A 146 -2.80 19.74 -15.94
N GLU A 147 -2.44 20.29 -14.79
CA GLU A 147 -1.86 21.64 -14.70
C GLU A 147 -0.56 21.73 -15.49
N LEU A 148 0.32 20.74 -15.39
CA LEU A 148 1.61 20.74 -16.09
C LEU A 148 1.47 20.60 -17.62
N ARG A 149 0.40 19.97 -18.12
CA ARG A 149 0.11 19.83 -19.57
C ARG A 149 -0.80 20.92 -20.15
N GLY A 150 -1.48 21.69 -19.30
CA GLY A 150 -2.45 22.72 -19.69
C GLY A 150 -1.81 24.05 -20.12
N TYR A 151 -0.47 24.12 -20.07
CA TYR A 151 0.35 25.24 -20.50
C TYR A 151 1.15 24.89 -21.75
#